data_AF-A0A086LDJ4-F1
#
_entry.id   AF-A0A086LDJ4-F1
#
_cell.length_a   1.000
_cell.length_b   1.000
_cell.length_c   1.000
_cell.angle_alpha   90.00
_cell.angle_beta   90.00
_cell.angle_gamma   90.00
#
_symmetry.space_group_name_H-M   'P 1'
#
loop_
_entity.id
_entity.type
_entity.pdbx_description
1 polymer ?
#
loop_
_entity_poly.entity_id
_entity_poly.type
_entity_poly.pdbx_seq_one_letter_code
_entity_poly.pdbx_strand_id
1 'polypeptide(L)'
;LGTSYCIDEGINLMKCTKNPDPSFCAKEFVAMRECNRPQGPHLVLSSSPSSPPHYELRPEVKHLYNVDSTDLGSAVAPVRSKEQLDRVADALKADLNLPGYGHIPYKWESLRPNPGA
;
A
#
# COMPACT_ATOMS: atom_id res chain seq x y z
N LEU A 1 -12.61 28.02 20.42
CA LEU A 1 -13.54 27.03 19.82
C LEU A 1 -12.84 25.71 19.49
N GLY A 2 -11.54 25.66 19.16
CA GLY A 2 -10.78 24.39 19.10
C GLY A 2 -11.25 23.38 18.05
N THR A 3 -12.21 23.77 17.20
CA THR A 3 -12.83 22.95 16.16
C THR A 3 -12.06 23.13 14.84
N SER A 4 -11.77 22.03 14.15
CA SER A 4 -11.32 22.06 12.76
C SER A 4 -12.52 22.16 11.82
N TYR A 5 -12.39 22.93 10.74
CA TYR A 5 -13.43 23.12 9.72
C TYR A 5 -13.03 22.56 8.35
N CYS A 6 -11.89 21.86 8.27
CA CYS A 6 -11.39 21.21 7.06
C CYS A 6 -11.29 22.14 5.84
N ILE A 7 -10.98 23.41 6.10
CA ILE A 7 -10.98 24.46 5.08
C ILE A 7 -9.85 24.18 4.08
N ASP A 8 -8.64 23.94 4.58
CA ASP A 8 -7.47 23.74 3.73
C ASP A 8 -7.57 22.42 2.94
N GLU A 9 -8.03 21.35 3.57
CA GLU A 9 -8.27 20.05 2.93
C GLU A 9 -9.29 20.19 1.78
N GLY A 10 -10.39 20.90 2.01
CA GLY A 10 -11.42 21.13 0.99
C GLY A 10 -10.90 21.99 -0.17
N ILE A 11 -10.17 23.07 0.13
CA ILE A 11 -9.57 23.93 -0.88
C ILE A 11 -8.53 23.17 -1.71
N ASN A 12 -7.71 22.35 -1.08
CA ASN A 12 -6.70 21.55 -1.77
C ASN A 12 -7.33 20.46 -2.64
N LEU A 13 -8.37 19.78 -2.15
CA LEU A 13 -9.11 18.80 -2.94
C LEU A 13 -9.76 19.44 -4.18
N MET A 14 -10.45 20.58 -4.03
CA MET A 14 -11.01 21.33 -5.17
C MET A 14 -9.93 21.82 -6.13
N LYS A 15 -8.74 22.16 -5.62
CA LYS A 15 -7.60 22.55 -6.44
C LYS A 15 -7.04 21.37 -7.24
N CYS A 16 -6.93 20.21 -6.62
CA CYS A 16 -6.41 19.02 -7.27
C CYS A 16 -7.41 18.45 -8.30
N THR A 17 -8.69 18.34 -7.97
CA THR A 17 -9.67 17.72 -8.89
C THR A 17 -9.87 18.49 -10.20
N LYS A 18 -9.53 19.79 -10.23
CA LYS A 18 -9.52 20.58 -11.46
C LYS A 18 -8.31 20.29 -12.36
N ASN A 19 -7.18 19.91 -11.76
CA ASN A 19 -5.91 19.60 -12.41
C ASN A 19 -5.28 18.38 -11.71
N PRO A 20 -5.79 17.17 -11.97
CA PRO A 20 -5.47 15.99 -11.16
C PRO A 20 -4.00 15.59 -11.34
N ASP A 21 -3.40 15.12 -10.24
CA ASP A 21 -2.12 14.45 -10.28
C ASP A 21 -2.28 12.97 -10.72
N PRO A 22 -1.19 12.23 -11.01
CA PRO A 22 -1.27 10.83 -11.44
C PRO A 22 -1.92 9.87 -10.42
N SER A 23 -2.00 10.26 -9.14
CA SER A 23 -2.73 9.51 -8.10
C SER A 23 -4.22 9.87 -8.04
N PHE A 24 -4.69 10.76 -8.92
CA PHE A 24 -6.08 11.23 -9.00
C PHE A 24 -6.58 11.82 -7.68
N CYS A 25 -5.73 12.61 -7.01
CA CYS A 25 -6.04 13.31 -5.77
C CYS A 25 -6.39 12.39 -4.60
N ALA A 26 -5.96 11.12 -4.62
CA ALA A 26 -6.36 10.12 -3.63
C ALA A 26 -5.99 10.55 -2.19
N LYS A 27 -4.86 11.24 -2.03
CA LYS A 27 -4.39 11.73 -0.73
C LYS A 27 -5.26 12.88 -0.21
N GLU A 28 -5.68 13.79 -1.09
CA GLU A 28 -6.57 14.89 -0.76
C GLU A 28 -7.97 14.38 -0.39
N PHE A 29 -8.46 13.35 -1.08
CA PHE A 29 -9.73 12.70 -0.75
C PHE A 29 -9.71 12.10 0.66
N VAL A 30 -8.68 11.31 1.00
CA VAL A 30 -8.59 10.70 2.33
C VAL A 30 -8.32 11.75 3.41
N ALA A 31 -7.50 12.77 3.15
CA ALA A 31 -7.26 13.85 4.10
C ALA A 31 -8.54 14.60 4.47
N MET A 32 -9.34 15.00 3.48
CA MET A 32 -10.63 15.65 3.73
C MET A 32 -11.62 14.72 4.47
N ARG A 33 -11.65 13.44 4.10
CA ARG A 33 -12.51 12.43 4.73
C ARG A 33 -12.16 12.18 6.19
N GLU A 34 -10.88 12.21 6.53
CA GLU A 34 -10.36 12.01 7.88
C GLU A 34 -10.47 13.28 8.73
N CYS A 35 -10.22 14.46 8.15
CA CYS A 35 -10.43 15.74 8.84
C CYS A 35 -11.91 15.93 9.27
N ASN A 36 -12.86 15.59 8.39
CA ASN A 36 -14.29 15.82 8.66
C ASN A 36 -14.90 14.83 9.68
N ARG A 37 -14.08 14.00 10.35
CA ARG A 37 -14.55 13.15 11.45
C ARG A 37 -14.76 14.00 12.72
N PRO A 38 -15.90 13.84 13.43
CA PRO A 38 -16.19 14.64 14.62
C PRO A 38 -15.15 14.52 15.75
N GLN A 39 -14.57 13.33 15.95
CA GLN A 39 -13.59 13.06 17.00
C GLN A 39 -12.14 13.16 16.49
N GLY A 40 -11.93 13.68 15.27
CA GLY A 40 -10.63 13.79 14.63
C GLY A 40 -10.29 12.61 13.71
N PRO A 41 -9.16 12.71 12.97
CA PRO A 41 -8.74 11.72 11.99
C PRO A 41 -8.32 10.43 12.68
N HIS A 42 -8.74 9.29 12.12
CA HIS A 42 -8.26 7.98 12.58
C HIS A 42 -6.98 7.59 11.85
N LEU A 43 -6.95 7.90 10.56
CA LEU A 43 -5.86 7.59 9.64
C LEU A 43 -5.13 8.88 9.26
N VAL A 44 -3.80 8.87 9.33
CA VAL A 44 -2.96 10.00 8.95
C VAL A 44 -1.83 9.53 8.04
N LEU A 45 -1.32 10.43 7.21
CA LEU A 45 -0.10 10.19 6.44
C LEU A 45 1.09 10.66 7.27
N SER A 46 2.08 9.78 7.48
CA SER A 46 3.22 10.09 8.34
C SER A 46 4.11 11.16 7.73
N SER A 47 4.40 12.21 8.50
CA SER A 47 5.31 13.29 8.14
C SER A 47 6.76 12.91 8.46
N SER A 48 7.19 11.73 8.01
CA SER A 48 8.56 11.26 8.23
C SER A 48 9.49 11.76 7.11
N PRO A 49 10.73 12.19 7.43
CA PRO A 49 11.75 12.46 6.42
C PRO A 49 12.23 11.18 5.69
N SER A 50 11.82 9.97 6.15
CA SER A 50 12.10 8.72 5.46
C SER A 50 11.20 8.58 4.23
N SER A 51 11.80 8.48 3.05
CA SER A 51 11.10 7.99 1.85
C SER A 51 10.92 6.47 1.96
N PRO A 52 9.72 5.88 1.73
CA PRO A 52 8.43 6.49 1.37
C PRO A 52 7.54 6.88 2.58
N PRO A 53 6.51 7.74 2.41
CA PRO A 53 5.52 8.05 3.45
C PRO A 53 4.62 6.83 3.73
N HIS A 54 4.22 6.66 4.99
CA HIS A 54 3.39 5.55 5.44
C HIS A 54 2.03 6.05 5.94
N TYR A 55 1.03 5.16 5.92
CA TYR A 55 -0.24 5.40 6.58
C TYR A 55 -0.16 4.95 8.03
N GLU A 56 -0.46 5.86 8.97
CA GLU A 56 -0.46 5.60 10.39
C GLU A 56 -1.88 5.70 10.97
N LEU A 57 -2.22 4.75 11.83
CA LEU A 57 -3.47 4.72 12.58
C LEU A 57 -3.27 5.31 13.98
N ARG A 58 -4.23 6.11 14.43
CA ARG A 58 -4.23 6.70 15.77
C ARG A 58 -4.44 5.63 16.84
N PRO A 59 -3.60 5.58 17.90
CA PRO A 59 -3.61 4.50 18.89
C PRO A 59 -4.93 4.43 19.66
N GLU A 60 -5.59 5.55 19.93
CA GLU A 60 -6.86 5.64 20.65
C GLU A 60 -8.01 4.90 19.96
N VAL A 61 -7.95 4.76 18.63
CA VAL A 61 -8.97 4.07 17.81
C VAL A 61 -8.49 2.72 17.27
N LYS A 62 -7.27 2.29 17.61
CA LYS A 62 -6.67 1.03 17.14
C LYS A 62 -7.57 -0.18 17.41
N HIS A 63 -8.24 -0.20 18.56
CA HIS A 63 -9.15 -1.28 18.96
C HIS A 63 -10.36 -1.47 18.03
N LEU A 64 -10.66 -0.49 17.16
CA LEU A 64 -11.70 -0.60 16.14
C LEU A 64 -11.22 -1.34 14.87
N TYR A 65 -9.92 -1.63 14.77
CA TYR A 65 -9.28 -2.21 13.58
C TYR A 65 -8.51 -3.48 13.98
N ASN A 66 -8.55 -4.50 13.11
CA ASN A 66 -7.80 -5.74 13.32
C ASN A 66 -6.36 -5.57 12.84
N VAL A 67 -5.54 -4.86 13.63
CA VAL A 67 -4.16 -4.53 13.27
C VAL A 67 -3.22 -4.72 14.46
N ASP A 68 -2.03 -5.28 14.21
CA ASP A 68 -1.00 -5.50 15.24
C ASP A 68 -0.19 -4.23 15.55
N SER A 69 0.07 -3.39 14.55
CA SER A 69 0.78 -2.09 14.66
C SER A 69 -0.11 -0.91 14.31
N THR A 70 0.41 0.32 14.42
CA THR A 70 -0.22 1.54 13.89
C THR A 70 0.25 1.87 12.47
N ASP A 71 1.43 1.39 12.07
CA ASP A 71 1.90 1.44 10.68
C ASP A 71 1.10 0.46 9.83
N LEU A 72 0.34 0.98 8.86
CA LEU A 72 -0.47 0.23 7.91
C LEU A 72 0.25 0.01 6.56
N GLY A 73 1.52 0.44 6.47
CA GLY A 73 2.37 0.32 5.30
C GLY A 73 2.48 1.60 4.47
N SER A 74 3.30 1.50 3.43
CA SER A 74 3.62 2.59 2.51
C SER A 74 2.38 3.11 1.77
N ALA A 75 2.26 4.44 1.66
CA ALA A 75 1.22 5.12 0.90
C ALA A 75 1.48 5.13 -0.61
N VAL A 76 2.58 4.53 -1.06
CA VAL A 76 2.91 4.31 -2.47
C VAL A 76 3.14 2.83 -2.74
N ALA A 77 2.71 2.37 -3.90
CA ALA A 77 2.92 0.99 -4.33
C ALA A 77 4.43 0.70 -4.51
N PRO A 78 4.87 -0.56 -4.31
CA PRO A 78 6.25 -0.95 -4.59
C PRO A 78 6.64 -0.76 -6.06
N VAL A 79 7.89 -0.40 -6.29
CA VAL A 79 8.47 -0.37 -7.64
C VAL A 79 8.79 -1.80 -8.07
N ARG A 80 8.52 -2.13 -9.34
CA ARG A 80 8.87 -3.43 -9.91
C ARG A 80 10.38 -3.66 -9.79
N SER A 81 10.76 -4.75 -9.14
CA SER A 81 12.14 -5.21 -9.01
C SER A 81 12.15 -6.73 -9.11
N LYS A 82 13.04 -7.27 -9.94
CA LYS A 82 13.20 -8.73 -10.09
C LYS A 82 13.60 -9.36 -8.76
N GLU A 83 14.45 -8.67 -8.02
CA GLU A 83 14.96 -9.08 -6.71
C GLU A 83 13.82 -9.20 -5.70
N GLN A 84 12.87 -8.27 -5.71
CA GLN A 84 11.69 -8.35 -4.84
C GLN A 84 10.74 -9.46 -5.26
N LEU A 85 10.55 -9.68 -6.57
CA LEU A 85 9.74 -10.78 -7.08
C LEU A 85 10.30 -12.13 -6.67
N ASP A 86 11.60 -12.34 -6.87
CA ASP A 86 12.27 -13.60 -6.50
C ASP A 86 12.24 -13.80 -4.98
N ARG A 87 12.51 -12.76 -4.18
CA ARG A 87 12.46 -12.81 -2.72
C ARG A 87 11.09 -13.25 -2.20
N VAL A 88 10.01 -12.66 -2.73
CA VAL A 88 8.65 -13.02 -2.30
C VAL A 88 8.28 -14.41 -2.78
N ALA A 89 8.65 -14.80 -4.01
CA ALA A 89 8.43 -16.15 -4.52
C ALA A 89 9.13 -17.20 -3.66
N ASP A 90 10.37 -16.95 -3.25
CA ASP A 90 11.14 -17.87 -2.42
C ASP A 90 10.60 -17.94 -0.99
N ALA A 91 10.18 -16.82 -0.41
CA ALA A 91 9.50 -16.79 0.88
C ALA A 91 8.20 -17.62 0.85
N LEU A 92 7.39 -17.48 -0.20
CA LEU A 92 6.16 -18.26 -0.37
C LEU A 92 6.42 -19.75 -0.59
N LYS A 93 7.47 -20.12 -1.34
CA LYS A 93 7.86 -21.54 -1.47
C LYS A 93 8.23 -22.15 -0.12
N ALA A 94 8.97 -21.40 0.70
CA ALA A 94 9.38 -21.84 2.03
C ALA A 94 8.18 -21.99 2.97
N ASP A 95 7.26 -21.01 2.96
CA ASP A 95 6.06 -21.02 3.81
C ASP A 95 5.08 -22.13 3.43
N LEU A 96 4.82 -22.30 2.12
CA LEU A 96 3.94 -23.35 1.61
C LEU A 96 4.51 -24.76 1.80
N ASN A 97 5.85 -24.89 1.71
CA ASN A 97 6.58 -26.15 1.86
C ASN A 97 5.97 -27.32 1.07
N LEU A 98 5.53 -27.06 -0.17
CA LEU A 98 4.85 -28.05 -1.00
C LEU A 98 5.86 -28.95 -1.72
N PRO A 99 5.93 -30.25 -1.39
CA PRO A 99 6.81 -31.18 -2.11
C PRO A 99 6.28 -31.38 -3.54
N GLY A 100 7.15 -31.17 -4.53
CA GLY A 100 6.82 -31.33 -5.95
C GLY A 100 6.71 -30.03 -6.74
N TYR A 101 6.81 -28.86 -6.11
CA TYR A 101 6.89 -27.60 -6.84
C TYR A 101 8.13 -27.56 -7.75
N GLY A 102 7.92 -27.41 -9.07
CA GLY A 102 8.97 -27.43 -10.08
C GLY A 102 9.28 -28.82 -10.67
N HIS A 103 8.61 -29.88 -10.22
CA HIS A 103 8.75 -31.21 -10.82
C HIS A 103 8.07 -31.24 -12.21
N ILE A 104 8.83 -31.65 -13.24
CA ILE A 104 8.34 -31.77 -14.61
C ILE A 104 8.36 -33.26 -14.99
N PRO A 105 7.19 -33.95 -14.98
CA PRO A 105 7.14 -35.40 -15.21
C PRO A 105 7.42 -35.80 -16.67
N TYR A 106 7.12 -34.91 -17.63
CA TYR A 106 7.44 -35.07 -19.05
C TYR A 106 7.68 -33.70 -19.68
N LYS A 107 8.70 -33.60 -20.54
CA LYS A 107 9.04 -32.41 -21.32
C LYS A 107 9.21 -32.83 -22.79
N TRP A 108 8.70 -32.02 -23.72
CA TRP A 108 8.81 -32.28 -25.16
C TRP A 108 10.27 -32.44 -25.60
N GLU A 109 10.56 -33.51 -26.34
CA GLU A 109 11.91 -33.81 -26.82
C GLU A 109 12.37 -32.79 -27.86
N SER A 110 13.42 -32.03 -27.54
CA SER A 110 13.94 -30.95 -28.37
C SER A 110 15.39 -30.63 -28.02
N LEU A 111 16.11 -30.02 -28.95
CA LEU A 111 17.41 -29.42 -28.68
C LEU A 111 17.30 -28.16 -27.78
N ARG A 112 16.11 -27.54 -27.68
CA ARG A 112 15.90 -26.33 -26.85
C ARG A 112 15.63 -26.70 -25.38
N PRO A 113 16.27 -26.05 -24.39
CA PRO A 113 16.06 -26.35 -22.96
C PRO A 113 14.63 -26.17 -22.45
N ASN A 114 13.91 -25.16 -22.96
CA ASN A 114 12.51 -24.90 -22.68
C ASN A 114 11.77 -24.72 -24.01
N PRO A 115 11.23 -25.80 -24.59
CA PRO A 115 10.47 -25.71 -25.83
C PRO A 115 9.19 -24.90 -25.63
N GLY A 116 8.99 -23.86 -26.45
CA GLY A 116 7.76 -23.04 -26.50
C GLY A 116 7.69 -21.85 -25.54
N ALA A 117 8.22 -21.98 -24.31
CA ALA A 117 8.27 -20.89 -23.32
C ALA A 117 9.37 -19.87 -23.59
#